data_AF-A0A5C3NEY0-F1
#
_entry.id   AF-A0A5C3NEY0-F1
#
_cell.length_a   1.000
_cell.length_b   1.000
_cell.length_c   1.000
_cell.angle_alpha   90.00
_cell.angle_beta   90.00
_cell.angle_gamma   90.00
#
_symmetry.space_group_name_H-M   'P 1'
#
loop_
_entity.id
_entity.type
_entity.pdbx_description
1 polymer ?
#
loop_
_entity_poly.entity_id
_entity_poly.type
_entity_poly.pdbx_seq_one_letter_code
_entity_poly.pdbx_strand_id
1 'polypeptide(L)'
;MYGARARGRGLFGFSGLFGRKEKGAGKIVEVVLGGRSTLYHVYKRPFVDYFLRKVSTWYTLVIFTASMQEYADPVIDWLDAGRGILATRLFRESCTQLPNGSYSKDLSIVEQDLARVFLVDNSPISYSINEANGVPIEGWTDDPQDEALLDLLPVLDSLRFTSDVRRVLGIRGFS
;
A
#
# COMPACT_ATOMS: atom_id res chain seq x y z
N MET A 1 0.42 0.36 -2.97
CA MET A 1 -0.20 1.72 -3.04
C MET A 1 0.71 2.78 -3.66
N TYR A 2 2.03 2.72 -3.42
CA TYR A 2 3.02 3.58 -4.05
C TYR A 2 4.24 2.73 -4.44
N GLY A 3 5.08 3.24 -5.35
CA GLY A 3 6.36 2.65 -5.72
C GLY A 3 7.48 3.66 -5.52
N ALA A 4 8.69 3.18 -5.22
CA ALA A 4 9.86 4.04 -5.04
C ALA A 4 11.12 3.54 -5.74
N ARG A 5 11.93 4.47 -6.24
CA ARG A 5 13.26 4.20 -6.82
C ARG A 5 14.31 5.13 -6.19
N ALA A 6 15.44 4.54 -5.79
CA ALA A 6 16.63 5.29 -5.38
C ALA A 6 17.39 5.80 -6.62
N ARG A 7 17.97 7.01 -6.53
CA ARG A 7 18.76 7.58 -7.63
C ARG A 7 20.16 6.99 -7.69
N GLY A 8 20.53 6.41 -8.83
CA GLY A 8 21.93 6.33 -9.29
C GLY A 8 22.34 7.65 -9.95
N ARG A 9 23.59 8.09 -9.76
CA ARG A 9 24.13 9.32 -10.38
C ARG A 9 24.12 9.20 -11.91
N GLY A 10 23.42 10.11 -12.60
CA GLY A 10 23.43 10.23 -14.07
C GLY A 10 23.14 11.66 -14.52
N LEU A 11 23.93 12.15 -15.47
CA LEU A 11 24.00 13.53 -15.96
C LEU A 11 22.78 13.98 -16.80
N PHE A 12 22.60 15.31 -16.86
CA PHE A 12 21.58 16.06 -17.59
C PHE A 12 21.65 15.92 -19.13
N GLY A 13 20.49 16.00 -19.79
CA GLY A 13 20.34 16.23 -21.23
C GLY A 13 18.97 16.84 -21.57
N PHE A 14 18.95 17.93 -22.35
CA PHE A 14 17.76 18.67 -22.82
C PHE A 14 17.22 18.09 -24.15
N SER A 15 15.88 18.10 -24.32
CA SER A 15 15.12 18.53 -25.53
C SER A 15 13.79 17.75 -25.72
N GLY A 16 12.75 18.44 -26.22
CA GLY A 16 11.57 17.83 -26.85
C GLY A 16 10.21 18.24 -26.30
N LEU A 17 9.57 19.24 -26.94
CA LEU A 17 8.14 19.53 -26.84
C LEU A 17 7.32 18.40 -27.48
N PHE A 18 6.50 17.70 -26.70
CA PHE A 18 5.26 17.05 -27.17
C PHE A 18 4.30 16.95 -25.97
N GLY A 19 3.02 17.27 -26.19
CA GLY A 19 1.98 17.33 -25.17
C GLY A 19 1.93 16.05 -24.33
N ARG A 20 2.35 16.18 -23.07
CA ARG A 20 2.38 15.08 -22.10
C ARG A 20 1.06 15.13 -21.35
N LYS A 21 0.20 14.12 -21.54
CA LYS A 21 -0.85 13.75 -20.55
C LYS A 21 -0.18 13.87 -19.18
N GLU A 22 -0.76 14.68 -18.27
CA GLU A 22 -0.15 14.94 -16.97
C GLU A 22 0.18 13.61 -16.30
N LYS A 23 1.48 13.29 -16.27
CA LYS A 23 1.97 12.23 -15.41
C LYS A 23 1.63 12.66 -13.99
N GLY A 24 0.95 11.82 -13.22
CA GLY A 24 0.79 12.05 -11.79
C GLY A 24 2.16 12.43 -11.21
N ALA A 25 2.29 13.68 -10.75
CA ALA A 25 3.58 14.23 -10.38
C ALA A 25 4.17 13.40 -9.23
N GLY A 26 5.23 12.64 -9.52
CA GLY A 26 5.95 11.91 -8.48
C GLY A 26 6.49 12.89 -7.44
N LYS A 27 6.54 12.45 -6.17
CA LYS A 27 7.09 13.23 -5.05
C LYS A 27 8.50 12.75 -4.74
N ILE A 28 9.40 13.68 -4.48
CA ILE A 28 10.71 13.35 -3.90
C ILE A 28 10.56 13.33 -2.38
N VAL A 29 10.98 12.24 -1.76
CA VAL A 29 11.03 12.06 -0.31
C VAL A 29 12.49 11.94 0.10
N GLU A 30 12.94 12.83 0.98
CA GLU A 30 14.23 12.73 1.63
C GLU A 30 14.10 11.89 2.89
N VAL A 31 14.98 10.90 3.05
CA VAL A 31 15.06 10.07 4.25
C VAL A 31 16.44 10.18 4.84
N VAL A 32 16.50 10.53 6.13
CA VAL A 32 17.74 10.67 6.89
C VAL A 32 17.85 9.50 7.86
N LEU A 33 18.82 8.62 7.66
CA LEU A 33 19.10 7.48 8.53
C LEU A 33 20.57 7.52 8.98
N GLY A 34 20.81 7.55 10.29
CA GLY A 34 22.17 7.57 10.86
C GLY A 34 23.03 8.74 10.34
N GLY A 35 22.41 9.91 10.10
CA GLY A 35 23.07 11.10 9.56
C GLY A 35 23.34 11.07 8.04
N ARG A 36 22.90 10.03 7.32
CA ARG A 36 22.98 9.95 5.86
C ARG A 36 21.62 10.24 5.23
N SER A 37 21.58 11.21 4.33
CA SER A 37 20.39 11.54 3.54
C SER A 37 20.35 10.74 2.23
N THR A 38 19.20 10.14 1.93
CA THR A 38 18.90 9.46 0.67
C THR A 38 17.58 9.98 0.09
N LEU A 39 17.57 10.33 -1.19
CA LEU A 39 16.39 10.80 -1.91
C LEU A 39 15.69 9.65 -2.64
N TYR A 40 14.39 9.52 -2.42
CA TYR A 40 13.52 8.56 -3.09
C TYR A 40 12.53 9.28 -4.00
N HIS A 41 12.36 8.77 -5.22
CA HIS A 41 11.27 9.19 -6.10
C HIS A 41 10.08 8.28 -5.88
N VAL A 42 8.97 8.84 -5.40
CA VAL A 42 7.75 8.11 -5.03
C VAL A 42 6.61 8.48 -5.97
N TYR A 43 5.88 7.47 -6.43
CA TYR A 43 4.75 7.65 -7.34
C TYR A 43 3.48 7.06 -6.73
N LYS A 44 2.35 7.76 -6.93
CA LYS A 44 1.03 7.24 -6.61
C LYS A 44 0.61 6.25 -7.69
N ARG A 45 0.15 5.05 -7.29
CA ARG A 45 -0.52 4.12 -8.19
C ARG A 45 -1.77 4.81 -8.79
N PRO A 46 -2.10 4.62 -10.08
CA PRO A 46 -3.31 5.19 -10.66
C PRO A 46 -4.54 4.91 -9.80
N PHE A 47 -5.47 5.86 -9.77
CA PHE A 47 -6.73 5.81 -9.01
C PHE A 47 -6.61 5.74 -7.48
N VAL A 48 -5.41 5.75 -6.88
CA VAL A 48 -5.26 5.59 -5.42
C VAL A 48 -6.03 6.61 -4.58
N ASP A 49 -6.07 7.88 -5.00
CA ASP A 49 -6.84 8.89 -4.27
C ASP A 49 -8.36 8.63 -4.35
N TYR A 50 -8.86 8.13 -5.49
CA TYR A 50 -10.27 7.73 -5.61
C TYR A 50 -10.57 6.48 -4.78
N PHE A 51 -9.70 5.47 -4.88
CA PHE A 51 -9.80 4.24 -4.10
C PHE A 51 -9.87 4.54 -2.61
N LEU A 52 -8.91 5.30 -2.07
CA LEU A 52 -8.85 5.65 -0.65
C LEU A 52 -10.07 6.46 -0.19
N ARG A 53 -10.53 7.42 -0.99
CA ARG A 53 -11.78 8.15 -0.69
C ARG A 53 -12.98 7.22 -0.64
N LYS A 54 -13.06 6.21 -1.50
CA LYS A 54 -14.19 5.28 -1.53
C LYS A 54 -14.13 4.33 -0.32
N VAL A 55 -13.01 3.63 -0.13
CA VAL A 55 -12.89 2.60 0.93
C VAL A 55 -12.89 3.19 2.33
N SER A 56 -12.45 4.45 2.52
CA SER A 56 -12.58 5.13 3.83
C SER A 56 -14.02 5.38 4.26
N THR A 57 -14.99 5.38 3.33
CA THR A 57 -16.42 5.43 3.68
C THR A 57 -16.99 4.07 4.12
N TRP A 58 -16.22 3.00 3.92
CA TRP A 58 -16.63 1.62 4.18
C TRP A 58 -15.90 0.99 5.36
N TYR A 59 -14.63 1.36 5.54
CA TYR A 59 -13.69 0.69 6.42
C TYR A 59 -12.88 1.67 7.24
N THR A 60 -12.52 1.25 8.44
CA THR A 60 -11.41 1.85 9.19
C THR A 60 -10.11 1.50 8.47
N LEU A 61 -9.37 2.51 8.01
CA LEU A 61 -8.14 2.28 7.25
C LEU A 61 -6.91 2.29 8.16
N VAL A 62 -6.10 1.25 8.04
CA VAL A 62 -4.80 1.12 8.70
C VAL A 62 -3.72 0.93 7.64
N ILE A 63 -2.65 1.72 7.73
CA ILE A 63 -1.45 1.44 6.94
C ILE A 63 -0.61 0.45 7.73
N PHE A 64 -0.33 -0.72 7.15
CA PHE A 64 0.61 -1.69 7.71
C PHE A 64 1.71 -1.95 6.68
N THR A 65 2.91 -1.41 6.91
CA THR A 65 4.04 -1.47 5.98
C THR A 65 5.23 -2.17 6.60
N ALA A 66 5.95 -2.98 5.82
CA ALA A 66 7.22 -3.56 6.21
C ALA A 66 8.40 -2.59 6.01
N SER A 67 8.14 -1.29 5.79
CA SER A 67 9.15 -0.24 5.67
C SER A 67 9.43 0.42 7.02
N MET A 68 10.62 1.02 7.17
CA MET A 68 10.93 1.85 8.34
C MET A 68 10.04 3.09 8.38
N GLN A 69 9.73 3.55 9.59
CA GLN A 69 8.89 4.70 9.82
C GLN A 69 9.43 5.98 9.14
N GLU A 70 10.73 6.24 9.20
CA GLU A 70 11.37 7.46 8.68
C GLU A 70 11.19 7.63 7.16
N TYR A 71 11.07 6.51 6.44
CA TYR A 71 10.74 6.52 5.03
C TYR A 71 9.23 6.57 4.78
N ALA A 72 8.46 5.81 5.57
CA ALA A 72 7.04 5.61 5.33
C ALA A 72 6.19 6.84 5.68
N ASP A 73 6.49 7.54 6.78
CA ASP A 73 5.69 8.69 7.25
C ASP A 73 5.53 9.78 6.18
N PRO A 74 6.60 10.32 5.56
CA PRO A 74 6.46 11.36 4.54
C PRO A 74 5.67 10.93 3.29
N VAL A 75 5.68 9.62 2.99
CA VAL A 75 4.91 9.04 1.90
C VAL A 75 3.43 8.91 2.29
N ILE A 76 3.16 8.43 3.50
CA ILE A 76 1.80 8.30 4.04
C ILE A 76 1.16 9.68 4.17
N ASP A 77 1.87 10.69 4.66
CA ASP A 77 1.36 12.06 4.78
C ASP A 77 1.00 12.65 3.42
N TRP A 78 1.82 12.39 2.40
CA TRP A 78 1.50 12.79 1.02
C TRP A 78 0.31 12.04 0.44
N LEU A 79 0.21 10.75 0.78
CA LEU A 79 -0.88 9.90 0.33
C LEU A 79 -2.20 10.34 0.97
N ASP A 80 -2.22 10.58 2.29
CA ASP A 80 -3.40 11.05 3.04
C ASP A 80 -3.78 12.49 2.67
N ALA A 81 -2.79 13.35 2.40
CA ALA A 81 -2.97 14.74 2.01
C ALA A 81 -3.84 15.55 2.99
N GLY A 82 -3.75 15.26 4.29
CA GLY A 82 -4.49 15.95 5.35
C GLY A 82 -5.97 15.58 5.44
N ARG A 83 -6.38 14.49 4.79
CA ARG A 83 -7.77 14.00 4.84
C ARG A 83 -8.10 13.33 6.17
N GLY A 84 -7.09 12.83 6.90
CA GLY A 84 -7.28 12.16 8.18
C GLY A 84 -8.05 10.85 8.04
N ILE A 85 -7.91 10.14 6.91
CA ILE A 85 -8.66 8.90 6.63
C ILE A 85 -8.03 7.65 7.24
N LEU A 86 -6.82 7.77 7.81
CA LEU A 86 -6.04 6.68 8.37
C LEU A 86 -6.15 6.68 9.90
N ALA A 87 -6.67 5.61 10.47
CA ALA A 87 -6.81 5.46 11.92
C ALA A 87 -5.47 5.19 12.61
N THR A 88 -4.65 4.33 12.01
CA THR A 88 -3.37 3.88 12.58
C THR A 88 -2.32 3.65 11.48
N ARG A 89 -1.05 3.82 11.84
CA ARG A 89 0.12 3.49 11.02
C ARG A 89 0.97 2.46 11.77
N LEU A 90 1.23 1.32 11.13
CA LEU A 90 2.06 0.23 11.63
C LEU A 90 3.23 0.04 10.65
N PHE A 91 4.43 0.00 11.21
CA PHE A 91 5.69 -0.02 10.44
C PHE A 91 6.40 -1.36 10.61
N ARG A 92 7.65 -1.46 10.14
CA ARG A 92 8.45 -2.69 10.20
C ARG A 92 8.56 -3.26 11.61
N GLU A 93 8.65 -2.41 12.62
CA GLU A 93 8.77 -2.79 14.03
C GLU A 93 7.51 -3.49 14.54
N SER A 94 6.36 -3.28 13.89
CA SER A 94 5.10 -3.97 14.16
C SER A 94 4.96 -5.29 13.39
N CYS A 95 5.84 -5.58 12.43
CA CYS A 95 5.80 -6.84 11.70
C CYS A 95 6.42 -7.99 12.50
N THR A 96 5.90 -9.19 12.30
CA THR A 96 6.50 -10.43 12.77
C THR A 96 7.61 -10.84 11.81
N GLN A 97 8.86 -10.84 12.28
CA GLN A 97 9.98 -11.35 11.50
C GLN A 97 9.95 -12.89 11.49
N LEU A 98 9.90 -13.47 10.29
CA LEU A 98 9.90 -14.92 10.08
C LEU A 98 11.34 -15.47 10.08
N PRO A 99 11.54 -16.80 10.28
CA PRO A 99 12.88 -17.40 10.34
C PRO A 99 13.74 -17.20 9.08
N ASN A 100 13.10 -17.00 7.92
CA ASN A 100 13.77 -16.72 6.66
C ASN A 100 14.16 -15.22 6.49
N GLY A 101 13.96 -14.40 7.52
CA GLY A 101 14.23 -12.96 7.53
C GLY A 101 13.14 -12.09 6.89
N SER A 102 12.10 -12.68 6.30
CA SER A 102 10.96 -11.94 5.77
C SER A 102 10.03 -11.42 6.87
N TYR A 103 9.14 -10.50 6.53
CA TYR A 103 8.20 -9.88 7.47
C TYR A 103 6.77 -10.27 7.12
N SER A 104 6.05 -10.79 8.10
CA SER A 104 4.61 -11.03 8.03
C SER A 104 3.87 -10.04 8.94
N LYS A 105 2.60 -9.79 8.63
CA LYS A 105 1.76 -8.80 9.28
C LYS A 105 0.64 -9.54 10.01
N ASP A 106 0.85 -9.78 11.30
CA ASP A 106 -0.16 -10.39 12.16
C ASP A 106 -1.34 -9.42 12.33
N LEU A 107 -2.51 -9.79 11.81
CA LEU A 107 -3.70 -8.93 11.85
C LEU A 107 -4.32 -8.85 13.23
N SER A 108 -3.99 -9.76 14.15
CA SER A 108 -4.52 -9.75 15.51
C SER A 108 -4.12 -8.51 16.32
N ILE A 109 -3.03 -7.83 15.93
CA ILE A 109 -2.60 -6.56 16.54
C ILE A 109 -3.48 -5.38 16.09
N VAL A 110 -4.19 -5.53 14.98
CA VAL A 110 -5.10 -4.51 14.42
C VAL A 110 -6.53 -4.77 14.90
N GLU A 111 -6.98 -6.02 14.81
CA GLU A 111 -8.33 -6.46 15.18
C GLU A 111 -8.28 -7.92 15.67
N GLN A 112 -8.81 -8.18 16.86
CA GLN A 112 -8.81 -9.52 17.46
C GLN A 112 -9.83 -10.44 16.77
N ASP A 113 -10.97 -9.89 16.34
CA ASP A 113 -11.95 -10.64 15.58
C ASP A 113 -11.56 -10.69 14.09
N LEU A 114 -10.82 -11.75 13.73
CA LEU A 114 -10.37 -12.00 12.35
C LEU A 114 -11.52 -12.17 11.34
N ALA A 115 -12.78 -12.26 11.76
CA ALA A 115 -13.91 -12.21 10.83
C ALA A 115 -14.12 -10.80 10.24
N ARG A 116 -13.53 -9.75 10.83
CA ARG A 116 -13.83 -8.34 10.56
C ARG A 116 -12.66 -7.55 9.95
N VAL A 117 -11.52 -8.21 9.70
CA VAL A 117 -10.30 -7.57 9.16
C VAL A 117 -9.80 -8.34 7.95
N PHE A 118 -9.24 -7.62 6.98
CA PHE A 118 -8.53 -8.20 5.85
C PHE A 118 -7.33 -7.33 5.50
N LEU A 119 -6.36 -7.89 4.78
CA LEU A 119 -5.17 -7.20 4.34
C LEU A 119 -5.07 -7.19 2.82
N VAL A 120 -5.03 -6.00 2.23
CA VAL A 120 -4.66 -5.84 0.82
C VAL A 120 -3.13 -5.71 0.73
N ASP A 121 -2.48 -6.72 0.15
CA ASP A 121 -1.02 -6.72 -0.02
C ASP A 121 -0.61 -7.42 -1.32
N ASN A 122 0.51 -6.99 -1.90
CA ASN A 122 1.04 -7.55 -3.13
C ASN A 122 2.04 -8.70 -2.90
N SER A 123 2.27 -9.08 -1.65
CA SER A 123 3.15 -10.17 -1.29
C SER A 123 2.42 -11.17 -0.38
N PRO A 124 2.26 -12.43 -0.82
CA PRO A 124 1.63 -13.48 0.00
C PRO A 124 2.27 -13.69 1.37
N ILE A 125 3.57 -13.47 1.49
CA ILE A 125 4.27 -13.60 2.77
C ILE A 125 3.78 -12.58 3.81
N SER A 126 3.28 -11.42 3.37
CA SER A 126 2.79 -10.36 4.25
C SER A 126 1.57 -10.81 5.06
N TYR A 127 0.74 -11.71 4.55
CA TYR A 127 -0.45 -12.25 5.24
C TYR A 127 -0.33 -13.74 5.56
N SER A 128 0.87 -14.31 5.56
CA SER A 128 1.07 -15.75 5.81
C SER A 128 0.61 -16.22 7.19
N ILE A 129 0.52 -15.33 8.19
CA ILE A 129 -0.04 -15.65 9.52
C ILE A 129 -1.58 -15.77 9.46
N ASN A 130 -2.23 -14.98 8.61
CA ASN A 130 -3.68 -14.90 8.48
C ASN A 130 -4.10 -15.07 7.00
N GLU A 131 -3.71 -16.18 6.38
CA GLU A 131 -3.84 -16.37 4.92
C GLU A 131 -5.26 -16.16 4.40
N ALA A 132 -6.26 -16.62 5.15
CA ALA A 132 -7.69 -16.48 4.79
C ALA A 132 -8.20 -15.02 4.81
N ASN A 133 -7.42 -14.09 5.35
CA ASN A 133 -7.72 -12.67 5.42
C ASN A 133 -6.96 -11.86 4.35
N GLY A 134 -6.14 -12.50 3.54
CA GLY A 134 -5.41 -11.85 2.46
C GLY A 134 -6.30 -11.50 1.27
N VAL A 135 -6.15 -10.28 0.75
CA VAL A 135 -6.67 -9.84 -0.54
C VAL A 135 -5.46 -9.53 -1.41
N PRO A 136 -5.07 -10.42 -2.33
CA PRO A 136 -3.92 -10.15 -3.18
C PRO A 136 -4.22 -8.97 -4.11
N ILE A 137 -3.18 -8.19 -4.36
CA ILE A 137 -3.19 -7.18 -5.41
C ILE A 137 -1.89 -7.28 -6.20
N GLU A 138 -1.94 -7.09 -7.51
CA GLU A 138 -0.73 -7.12 -8.32
C GLU A 138 0.27 -6.05 -7.87
N GLY A 139 1.56 -6.38 -7.90
CA GLY A 139 2.63 -5.41 -7.70
C GLY A 139 2.59 -4.35 -8.81
N TRP A 140 2.92 -3.10 -8.47
CA TRP A 140 2.85 -2.00 -9.42
C TRP A 140 4.18 -1.27 -9.54
N THR A 141 4.57 -0.97 -10.78
CA THR A 141 5.82 -0.24 -11.09
C THR A 141 5.61 0.78 -12.21
N ASP A 142 5.15 2.00 -11.87
CA ASP A 142 5.08 3.16 -12.77
C ASP A 142 4.28 2.93 -14.08
N ASP A 143 3.37 1.96 -14.09
CA ASP A 143 2.43 1.76 -15.20
C ASP A 143 1.24 2.74 -15.06
N PRO A 144 1.07 3.69 -15.99
CA PRO A 144 -0.05 4.63 -15.94
C PRO A 144 -1.39 4.03 -16.37
N GLN A 145 -1.42 2.83 -16.95
CA GLN A 145 -2.66 2.13 -17.34
C GLN A 145 -3.12 1.10 -16.30
N ASP A 146 -2.45 1.02 -15.15
CA ASP A 146 -2.84 0.12 -14.07
C ASP A 146 -4.23 0.46 -13.51
N GLU A 147 -5.13 -0.53 -13.49
CA GLU A 147 -6.49 -0.40 -12.96
C GLU A 147 -6.75 -1.29 -11.73
N ALA A 148 -5.75 -1.99 -11.22
CA ALA A 148 -5.92 -3.03 -10.19
C ALA A 148 -6.58 -2.52 -8.89
N LEU A 149 -6.42 -1.23 -8.54
CA LEU A 149 -7.14 -0.64 -7.40
C LEU A 149 -8.65 -0.51 -7.66
N LEU A 150 -9.05 -0.20 -8.90
CA LEU A 150 -10.47 -0.15 -9.27
C LEU A 150 -11.08 -1.56 -9.24
N ASP A 151 -10.35 -2.56 -9.74
CA ASP A 151 -10.80 -3.95 -9.82
C ASP A 151 -11.08 -4.56 -8.44
N LEU A 152 -10.43 -4.07 -7.39
CA LEU A 152 -10.70 -4.48 -6.01
C LEU A 152 -12.04 -3.94 -5.47
N LEU A 153 -12.53 -2.79 -5.95
CA LEU A 153 -13.67 -2.10 -5.35
C LEU A 153 -14.94 -2.97 -5.25
N PRO A 154 -15.35 -3.75 -6.27
CA PRO A 154 -16.55 -4.59 -6.17
C PRO A 154 -16.44 -5.67 -5.08
N VAL A 155 -15.26 -6.29 -4.96
CA VAL A 155 -15.00 -7.30 -3.93
C VAL A 155 -15.03 -6.66 -2.55
N LEU A 156 -14.31 -5.54 -2.37
CA LEU A 156 -14.29 -4.82 -1.11
C LEU A 156 -15.66 -4.26 -0.74
N ASP A 157 -16.51 -3.85 -1.69
CA ASP A 157 -17.88 -3.44 -1.38
C ASP A 157 -18.72 -4.64 -0.90
N SER A 158 -18.55 -5.80 -1.53
CA SER A 158 -19.28 -7.02 -1.18
C SER A 158 -18.96 -7.53 0.23
N LEU A 159 -17.70 -7.41 0.66
CA LEU A 159 -17.26 -7.85 2.00
C LEU A 159 -17.98 -7.13 3.14
N ARG A 160 -18.48 -5.91 2.92
CA ARG A 160 -19.20 -5.09 3.91
C ARG A 160 -20.46 -5.76 4.45
N PHE A 161 -21.03 -6.68 3.68
CA PHE A 161 -22.28 -7.36 3.98
C PHE A 161 -22.07 -8.78 4.52
N THR A 162 -20.82 -9.17 4.77
CA THR A 162 -20.45 -10.49 5.27
C THR A 162 -20.28 -10.45 6.79
N SER A 163 -20.68 -11.52 7.47
CA SER A 163 -20.39 -11.69 8.89
C SER A 163 -18.96 -12.17 9.16
N ASP A 164 -18.29 -12.70 8.13
CA ASP A 164 -16.91 -13.16 8.18
C ASP A 164 -16.29 -13.05 6.78
N VAL A 165 -15.35 -12.11 6.63
CA VAL A 165 -14.71 -11.82 5.34
C VAL A 165 -14.00 -13.05 4.76
N ARG A 166 -13.50 -13.94 5.61
CA ARG A 166 -12.76 -15.15 5.22
C ARG A 166 -13.65 -16.14 4.45
N ARG A 167 -14.97 -16.10 4.66
CA ARG A 167 -15.92 -16.95 3.92
C ARG A 167 -16.02 -16.59 2.45
N VAL A 168 -15.84 -15.31 2.11
CA VAL A 168 -15.85 -14.84 0.72
C VAL A 168 -14.45 -14.92 0.12
N LEU A 169 -13.43 -14.49 0.86
CA LEU A 169 -12.04 -14.53 0.40
C LEU A 169 -11.52 -15.95 0.19
N GLY A 170 -12.00 -16.91 0.99
CA GLY A 170 -11.65 -18.33 0.85
C GLY A 170 -12.33 -19.05 -0.33
N ILE A 171 -13.24 -18.40 -1.07
CA ILE A 171 -13.81 -18.98 -2.29
C ILE A 171 -12.72 -18.92 -3.36
N ARG A 172 -12.21 -20.09 -3.74
CA ARG A 172 -11.13 -20.27 -4.73
C ARG A 172 -11.43 -19.48 -6.00
N GLY A 173 -10.68 -18.39 -6.19
CA GLY A 173 -10.89 -17.37 -7.23
C GLY A 173 -10.11 -16.07 -6.97
N PHE A 174 -9.66 -15.85 -5.73
CA PHE A 174 -8.81 -14.73 -5.33
C PHE A 174 -7.46 -15.17 -4.73
N SER A 175 -6.97 -16.39 -5.05
CA SER A 175 -5.72 -16.94 -4.50
C SER A 175 -4.74 -17.26 -5.61
#